data_AF-A0ABD0RT96-F1
#
_entry.id   AF-A0ABD0RT96-F1
#
_cell.length_a   1.000
_cell.length_b   1.000
_cell.length_c   1.000
_cell.angle_alpha   90.00
_cell.angle_beta   90.00
_cell.angle_gamma   90.00
#
_symmetry.space_group_name_H-M   'P 1'
#
loop_
_entity.id
_entity.type
_entity.pdbx_description
1 polymer ?
#
loop_
_entity_poly.entity_id
_entity_poly.type
_entity_poly.pdbx_seq_one_letter_code
_entity_poly.pdbx_strand_id
1 'polypeptide(L)' 'HLLSTAEVEAALAEHPSVAEAAVVSRPHAVKGECLYCFVTLKDHKEFNRTLMDELKRK' A
#
# COMPACT_ATOMS: atom_id res chain seq x y z
N HIS A 1 -16.18 1.44 8.42
CA HIS A 1 -15.46 2.72 8.37
C HIS A 1 -14.87 2.83 6.98
N LEU A 2 -15.04 3.96 6.28
CA LEU A 2 -14.25 4.24 5.09
C LEU A 2 -12.84 4.53 5.59
N LEU A 3 -11.87 3.74 5.16
CA LEU A 3 -10.46 3.97 5.48
C LEU A 3 -9.98 5.07 4.55
N SER A 4 -9.43 6.16 5.08
CA SER A 4 -8.96 7.24 4.22
C SER A 4 -7.79 6.74 3.38
N THR A 5 -7.80 7.00 2.07
CA THR A 5 -6.66 6.67 1.19
C THR A 5 -5.37 7.26 1.73
N ALA A 6 -5.44 8.50 2.25
CA ALA A 6 -4.32 9.21 2.88
C ALA A 6 -3.72 8.48 4.10
N GLU A 7 -4.55 7.83 4.93
CA GLU A 7 -4.05 7.07 6.08
C GLU A 7 -3.28 5.83 5.63
N VAL A 8 -3.77 5.15 4.59
CA VAL A 8 -3.10 3.97 4.00
C VAL A 8 -1.81 4.37 3.28
N GLU A 9 -1.81 5.50 2.57
CA GLU A 9 -0.60 6.07 1.94
C GLU A 9 0.48 6.36 2.97
N ALA A 10 0.11 7.04 4.07
CA ALA A 10 1.03 7.37 5.15
C ALA A 10 1.62 6.11 5.81
N ALA A 11 0.79 5.09 6.09
CA ALA A 11 1.25 3.84 6.69
C ALA A 11 2.25 3.08 5.80
N LEU A 12 2.03 3.07 4.48
CA LEU A 12 2.93 2.44 3.51
C LEU A 12 4.23 3.23 3.32
N ALA A 13 4.14 4.57 3.28
CA ALA A 13 5.30 5.45 3.13
C ALA A 13 6.24 5.46 4.35
N GLU A 14 5.74 5.12 5.54
CA GLU A 14 6.57 4.99 6.74
C GLU A 14 7.55 3.80 6.67
N HIS A 15 7.29 2.82 5.79
CA HIS A 15 8.15 1.65 5.69
C HIS A 15 9.52 2.02 5.07
N PRO A 16 10.66 1.64 5.69
CA PRO A 16 11.98 2.13 5.27
C PRO A 16 12.38 1.72 3.85
N SER A 17 11.84 0.60 3.35
CA SER A 17 12.07 0.10 1.98
C SER A 17 11.21 0.80 0.91
N VAL A 18 10.21 1.59 1.30
CA VAL A 18 9.29 2.29 0.39
C VAL A 18 9.81 3.70 0.14
N ALA A 19 9.90 4.08 -1.14
CA ALA A 19 10.23 5.44 -1.56
C ALA A 19 8.97 6.31 -1.61
N GLU A 20 7.93 5.80 -2.28
CA GLU A 20 6.66 6.50 -2.49
C GLU A 20 5.50 5.49 -2.46
N ALA A 21 4.33 5.93 -1.99
CA ALA A 21 3.10 5.16 -2.00
C ALA A 21 1.92 6.03 -2.44
N ALA A 22 1.05 5.46 -3.27
CA ALA A 22 -0.19 6.10 -3.72
C ALA A 22 -1.35 5.11 -3.60
N VAL A 23 -2.50 5.54 -3.09
CA VAL A 23 -3.67 4.67 -2.84
C VAL A 23 -4.91 5.27 -3.48
N VAL A 24 -5.60 4.47 -4.29
CA VAL A 24 -6.84 4.86 -4.98
C VAL A 24 -7.97 3.90 -4.64
N SER A 25 -9.17 4.44 -4.45
CA SER A 25 -10.38 3.63 -4.34
C SER A 25 -10.88 3.21 -5.72
N ARG A 26 -11.36 1.97 -5.81
CA ARG A 26 -11.89 1.38 -7.03
C ARG A 26 -13.17 0.60 -6.70
N PRO A 27 -14.28 0.81 -7.43
CA PRO A 27 -15.51 0.06 -7.19
C PRO A 27 -15.30 -1.44 -7.42
N HIS A 28 -15.75 -2.26 -6.49
CA HIS A 28 -15.61 -3.71 -6.54
C HIS A 28 -16.98 -4.38 -6.40
N ALA A 29 -17.36 -5.20 -7.39
CA ALA A 29 -18.71 -5.74 -7.52
C ALA A 29 -19.21 -6.53 -6.30
N VAL A 30 -18.32 -7.15 -5.52
CA VAL A 30 -18.67 -7.93 -4.32
C VAL A 30 -18.50 -7.15 -3.01
N LYS A 31 -17.59 -6.17 -2.99
CA LYS A 31 -17.14 -5.50 -1.74
C LYS A 31 -17.62 -4.05 -1.64
N GLY A 32 -18.33 -3.56 -2.66
CA GLY A 32 -18.66 -2.15 -2.82
C GLY A 32 -17.45 -1.37 -3.33
N GLU A 33 -16.44 -1.19 -2.47
CA GLU A 33 -15.22 -0.46 -2.77
C GLU A 33 -13.98 -1.23 -2.28
N CYS A 34 -12.90 -1.18 -3.07
CA CYS A 34 -11.60 -1.73 -2.72
C CYS A 34 -10.53 -0.65 -2.89
N LEU A 35 -9.45 -0.75 -2.12
CA LEU A 35 -8.28 0.09 -2.26
C LEU A 35 -7.23 -0.62 -3.11
N TYR A 36 -6.63 0.13 -4.03
CA TYR A 36 -5.46 -0.28 -4.79
C TYR A 36 -4.29 0.58 -4.36
N CYS A 37 -3.23 -0.06 -3.88
CA CYS A 37 -2.02 0.61 -3.40
C CYS A 37 -0.89 0.37 -4.41
N PHE A 38 -0.30 1.45 -4.89
CA PHE A 38 0.90 1.46 -5.71
C PHE A 38 2.08 1.87 -4.84
N VAL A 39 3.15 1.08 -4.87
CA VAL A 39 4.31 1.26 -4.00
C VAL A 39 5.56 1.24 -4.85
N THR A 40 6.35 2.29 -4.76
CA THR A 40 7.68 2.39 -5.35
C THR A 40 8.71 2.07 -4.27
N LEU A 41 9.60 1.12 -4.53
CA LEU A 41 10.67 0.77 -3.59
C LEU A 41 11.88 1.67 -3.79
N LYS A 42 12.67 1.86 -2.73
CA LYS A 42 13.94 2.59 -2.82
C LYS A 42 14.96 1.80 -3.66
N ASP A 43 15.92 2.53 -4.22
CA ASP A 43 17.06 1.95 -4.94
C ASP A 43 17.73 0.83 -4.10
N HIS A 44 18.11 -0.26 -4.75
CA HIS A 44 18.64 -1.49 -4.15
C HIS A 44 17.67 -2.34 -3.30
N LYS A 45 16.35 -2.06 -3.29
CA LYS A 45 15.35 -2.95 -2.70
C LYS A 45 14.63 -3.74 -3.79
N GLU A 46 14.69 -5.07 -3.70
CA GLU A 46 13.93 -5.96 -4.57
C GLU A 46 12.55 -6.27 -3.99
N PHE A 47 11.57 -6.34 -4.87
CA PHE A 47 10.24 -6.81 -4.51
C PHE A 47 10.28 -8.32 -4.24
N ASN A 48 10.12 -8.70 -2.97
CA ASN A 48 10.10 -10.10 -2.55
C ASN A 48 8.89 -10.39 -1.65
N ARG A 49 8.64 -11.68 -1.42
CA ARG A 49 7.46 -12.12 -0.67
C ARG A 49 7.50 -11.66 0.79
N THR A 50 8.67 -11.62 1.40
CA THR A 50 8.88 -11.14 2.77
C THR A 50 8.47 -9.67 2.90
N LEU A 51 8.92 -8.82 1.99
CA LEU A 51 8.55 -7.40 1.96
C LEU A 51 7.05 -7.21 1.74
N MET A 52 6.42 -8.05 0.90
CA MET A 52 4.96 -8.02 0.73
C MET A 52 4.23 -8.36 2.05
N ASP A 53 4.70 -9.37 2.78
CA ASP A 53 4.10 -9.76 4.07
C ASP A 53 4.33 -8.68 5.15
N GLU A 54 5.49 -8.02 5.14
CA GLU A 54 5.80 -6.88 6.03
C GLU A 54 4.86 -5.70 5.79
N LEU A 55 4.64 -5.32 4.53
CA LEU A 55 3.74 -4.21 4.16
C LEU A 55 2.27 -4.50 4.49
N LYS A 56 1.86 -5.78 4.53
CA LYS A 56 0.49 -6.20 4.86
C LYS A 56 0.22 -6.36 6.35
N ARG A 57 1.26 -6.47 7.18
CA ARG A 57 1.15 -6.74 8.61
C ARG A 57 1.12 -5.48 9.48
N LYS A 58 1.39 -4.31 8.91
CA LYS A 58 1.19 -3.03 9.60
C LYS A 58 -0.27 -2.62 9.62
#